data_AF-A0A6I3FL26-F1
#
_entry.id   AF-A0A6I3FL26-F1
#
_cell.length_a   1.000
_cell.length_b   1.000
_cell.length_c   1.000
_cell.angle_alpha   90.00
_cell.angle_beta   90.00
_cell.angle_gamma   90.00
#
_symmetry.space_group_name_H-M   'P 1'
#
loop_
_entity.id
_entity.type
_entity.pdbx_description
1 polymer ?
#
loop_
_entity_poly.entity_id
_entity_poly.type
_entity_poly.pdbx_seq_one_letter_code
_entity_poly.pdbx_strand_id
1 'polypeptide(L)'
;MTKIKGVLRSNANVRNMWIAQNISVVGDYLTYVALVGLVKDATNSTFLVSLVFAAYVLPSFFFSPIAGPIVDKFDRRKTIVTISLMQAICGIGFVFANESRIWLAFLAQLVIS
;
A
#
# COMPACT_ATOMS: atom_id res chain seq x y z
N MET A 1 -20.58 -12.95 15.58
CA MET A 1 -20.37 -11.61 14.99
C MET A 1 -20.63 -10.43 15.95
N THR A 2 -21.26 -10.63 17.12
CA THR A 2 -21.61 -9.58 18.09
C THR A 2 -20.43 -9.00 18.89
N LYS A 3 -19.36 -9.79 19.13
CA LYS A 3 -18.18 -9.34 19.89
C LYS A 3 -17.35 -8.24 19.20
N ILE A 4 -17.23 -8.27 17.87
CA ILE A 4 -16.38 -7.32 17.11
C ILE A 4 -16.94 -5.89 17.18
N LYS A 5 -18.27 -5.74 17.06
CA LYS A 5 -18.95 -4.43 17.20
C LYS A 5 -18.76 -3.84 18.60
N GLY A 6 -18.68 -4.69 19.63
CA GLY A 6 -18.38 -4.27 21.00
C GLY A 6 -16.97 -3.73 21.17
N VAL A 7 -15.96 -4.40 20.60
CA VAL A 7 -14.54 -3.99 20.70
C VAL A 7 -14.26 -2.67 19.98
N LEU A 8 -14.84 -2.46 18.78
CA LEU A 8 -14.71 -1.21 18.03
C LEU A 8 -15.35 -0.01 18.74
N ARG A 9 -16.40 -0.25 19.54
CA ARG A 9 -17.06 0.81 20.32
C ARG A 9 -16.40 1.03 21.69
N SER A 10 -15.84 0.01 22.31
CA SER A 10 -15.26 0.13 23.66
C SER A 10 -13.82 0.66 23.66
N ASN A 11 -13.07 0.52 22.57
CA ASN A 11 -11.64 0.83 22.55
C ASN A 11 -11.26 1.77 21.39
N ALA A 12 -11.03 3.04 21.71
CA ALA A 12 -10.74 4.09 20.73
C ALA A 12 -9.47 3.81 19.90
N ASN A 13 -8.45 3.17 20.50
CA ASN A 13 -7.22 2.82 19.79
C ASN A 13 -7.46 1.78 18.68
N VAL A 14 -8.27 0.75 18.98
CA VAL A 14 -8.62 -0.29 18.00
C VAL A 14 -9.43 0.31 16.86
N ARG A 15 -10.39 1.18 17.17
CA ARG A 15 -11.18 1.89 16.17
C ARG A 15 -10.32 2.76 15.27
N ASN A 16 -9.41 3.56 15.83
CA ASN A 16 -8.55 4.44 15.05
C ASN A 16 -7.61 3.64 14.15
N MET A 17 -7.03 2.55 14.66
CA MET A 17 -6.17 1.67 13.85
C MET A 17 -6.97 1.00 12.73
N TRP A 18 -8.20 0.57 13.01
CA TRP A 18 -9.07 -0.02 12.00
C TRP A 18 -9.42 0.98 10.90
N ILE A 19 -9.80 2.22 11.25
CA ILE A 19 -10.09 3.27 10.27
C ILE A 19 -8.84 3.61 9.44
N ALA A 20 -7.69 3.81 10.10
CA ALA A 20 -6.43 4.10 9.42
C ALA A 20 -6.04 2.99 8.43
N GLN A 21 -6.16 1.73 8.84
CA GLN A 21 -5.87 0.58 7.97
C GLN A 21 -6.80 0.54 6.75
N ASN A 22 -8.10 0.79 6.94
CA ASN A 22 -9.05 0.81 5.82
C ASN A 22 -8.72 1.94 4.84
N ILE A 23 -8.38 3.13 5.35
CA ILE A 23 -8.00 4.27 4.51
C ILE A 23 -6.72 3.96 3.72
N SER A 24 -5.69 3.38 4.35
CA SER A 24 -4.47 2.96 3.66
C SER A 24 -4.78 1.96 2.54
N VAL A 25 -5.54 0.92 2.83
CA VAL A 25 -5.89 -0.11 1.82
C VAL A 25 -6.64 0.50 0.64
N VAL A 26 -7.57 1.43 0.89
CA VAL A 26 -8.25 2.16 -0.20
C VAL A 26 -7.26 3.00 -1.00
N GLY A 27 -6.32 3.66 -0.35
CA GLY A 27 -5.24 4.41 -1.01
C GLY A 27 -4.36 3.53 -1.90
N ASP A 28 -4.03 2.32 -1.45
CA ASP A 28 -3.25 1.35 -2.22
C ASP A 28 -3.98 0.93 -3.50
N TYR A 29 -5.28 0.66 -3.41
CA TYR A 29 -6.11 0.33 -4.59
C TYR A 29 -6.25 1.50 -5.56
N LEU A 30 -6.42 2.73 -5.05
CA LEU A 30 -6.50 3.92 -5.91
C LEU A 30 -5.18 4.15 -6.65
N THR A 31 -4.05 4.00 -5.96
CA THR A 31 -2.71 4.09 -6.58
C THR A 31 -2.52 3.01 -7.64
N TYR A 32 -2.92 1.77 -7.35
CA TYR A 32 -2.86 0.67 -8.30
C TYR A 32 -3.67 0.94 -9.57
N VAL A 33 -4.93 1.38 -9.43
CA VAL A 33 -5.80 1.70 -10.57
C VAL A 33 -5.25 2.87 -11.39
N ALA A 34 -4.73 3.91 -10.72
CA ALA A 34 -4.10 5.04 -11.39
C ALA A 34 -2.87 4.61 -12.20
N LEU A 35 -2.04 3.72 -11.64
CA LEU A 35 -0.84 3.20 -12.29
C LEU A 35 -1.19 2.32 -13.50
N VAL A 36 -2.20 1.45 -13.37
CA VAL A 36 -2.73 0.66 -14.48
C VAL A 36 -3.21 1.56 -15.62
N GLY A 37 -3.95 2.63 -15.29
CA GLY A 37 -4.40 3.63 -16.27
C GLY A 37 -3.22 4.30 -16.98
N LEU A 38 -2.26 4.84 -16.21
CA LEU A 38 -1.09 5.54 -16.74
C LEU A 38 -0.24 4.64 -17.65
N VAL A 39 0.00 3.39 -17.27
CA VAL A 39 0.75 2.43 -18.09
C VAL A 39 -0.02 2.10 -19.37
N LYS A 40 -1.32 1.86 -19.26
CA LYS A 40 -2.16 1.55 -20.42
C LYS A 40 -2.20 2.71 -21.41
N ASP A 41 -2.37 3.94 -20.94
CA ASP A 41 -2.43 5.11 -21.81
C ASP A 41 -1.06 5.43 -22.45
N ALA A 42 0.03 5.29 -21.70
CA ALA A 42 1.37 5.60 -22.19
C ALA A 42 1.98 4.54 -23.13
N THR A 43 1.68 3.25 -22.93
CA THR A 43 2.29 2.16 -23.70
C THR A 43 1.33 1.31 -24.52
N ASN A 44 0.03 1.43 -24.30
CA ASN A 44 -1.03 0.66 -24.97
C ASN A 44 -0.80 -0.87 -24.98
N SER A 45 -0.02 -1.36 -24.01
CA SER A 45 0.42 -2.75 -23.95
C SER A 45 -0.19 -3.48 -22.76
N THR A 46 -0.95 -4.54 -23.03
CA THR A 46 -1.54 -5.41 -22.00
C THR A 46 -0.48 -6.13 -21.18
N PHE A 47 0.69 -6.40 -21.75
CA PHE A 47 1.79 -7.04 -21.05
C PHE A 47 2.33 -6.17 -19.90
N LEU A 48 2.53 -4.88 -20.14
CA LEU A 48 3.02 -3.96 -19.10
C LEU A 48 1.98 -3.77 -17.99
N VAL A 49 0.70 -3.75 -18.32
CA VAL A 49 -0.38 -3.73 -17.31
C VAL A 49 -0.34 -4.99 -16.43
N SER A 50 -0.09 -6.17 -17.00
CA SER A 50 0.06 -7.40 -16.20
C SER A 50 1.28 -7.37 -15.28
N LEU A 51 2.36 -6.70 -15.71
CA LEU A 51 3.55 -6.50 -14.91
C LEU A 51 3.27 -5.60 -13.69
N VAL A 52 2.38 -4.59 -13.83
CA VAL A 52 1.93 -3.75 -12.70
C VAL A 52 1.27 -4.60 -11.62
N PHE A 53 0.41 -5.55 -12.02
CA PHE A 53 -0.23 -6.47 -11.08
C PHE A 53 0.80 -7.37 -10.39
N ALA A 54 1.77 -7.90 -11.14
CA ALA A 54 2.86 -8.67 -10.55
C ALA A 54 3.65 -7.83 -9.53
N ALA A 55 3.98 -6.58 -9.87
CA ALA A 55 4.68 -5.65 -8.97
C ALA A 55 3.87 -5.29 -7.73
N TYR A 56 2.54 -5.33 -7.78
CA TYR A 56 1.68 -5.11 -6.61
C TYR A 56 1.64 -6.31 -5.66
N VAL A 57 1.62 -7.54 -6.19
CA VAL A 57 1.42 -8.75 -5.37
C VAL A 57 2.74 -9.37 -4.90
N LEU A 58 3.79 -9.31 -5.72
CA LEU A 58 5.06 -9.95 -5.43
C LEU A 58 5.70 -9.48 -4.11
N PRO A 59 5.79 -8.16 -3.81
CA PRO A 59 6.42 -7.69 -2.58
C PRO A 59 5.71 -8.27 -1.36
N SER A 60 4.40 -8.09 -1.26
CA SER A 60 3.63 -8.57 -0.12
C SER A 60 3.73 -10.10 0.01
N PHE A 61 3.78 -10.84 -1.09
CA PHE A 61 3.96 -12.30 -1.06
C PHE A 61 5.33 -12.73 -0.48
N PHE A 62 6.42 -12.11 -0.93
CA PHE A 62 7.76 -12.45 -0.45
C PHE A 62 8.03 -11.93 0.97
N PHE A 63 7.52 -10.74 1.30
CA PHE A 63 7.76 -10.11 2.60
C PHE A 63 6.78 -10.58 3.68
N SER A 64 5.59 -11.09 3.35
CA SER A 64 4.61 -11.59 4.34
C SER A 64 5.18 -12.58 5.37
N PRO A 65 5.90 -13.66 5.00
CA PRO A 65 6.45 -14.60 5.98
C PRO A 65 7.63 -14.02 6.79
N ILE A 66 8.36 -13.05 6.24
CA ILE A 66 9.54 -12.45 6.85
C ILE A 66 9.15 -11.31 7.81
N ALA A 67 8.07 -10.60 7.51
CA ALA A 67 7.64 -9.44 8.26
C ALA A 67 7.22 -9.79 9.69
N GLY A 68 6.63 -10.95 9.94
CA GLY A 68 6.16 -11.35 11.28
C GLY A 68 7.28 -11.35 12.34
N PRO A 69 8.32 -12.20 12.19
CA PRO A 69 9.42 -12.27 13.16
C PRO A 69 10.21 -10.98 13.34
N ILE A 70 10.26 -10.13 12.29
CA ILE A 70 10.99 -8.86 12.33
C ILE A 70 10.16 -7.81 13.09
N VAL A 71 8.88 -7.66 12.76
CA VAL A 71 8.00 -6.64 13.35
C VAL A 71 7.75 -6.92 14.84
N ASP A 72 7.76 -8.19 15.26
CA ASP A 72 7.61 -8.57 16.67
C ASP A 72 8.77 -8.10 17.56
N LYS A 73 9.94 -7.74 16.98
CA LYS A 73 11.08 -7.18 17.73
C LYS A 73 11.02 -5.65 17.91
N PHE A 74 10.15 -4.96 17.18
CA PHE A 74 10.04 -3.51 17.22
C PHE A 74 8.78 -3.04 17.96
N ASP A 75 8.81 -1.80 18.45
CA ASP A 75 7.63 -1.16 19.02
C ASP A 75 6.54 -1.02 17.94
N ARG A 76 5.50 -1.84 18.06
CA ARG A 76 4.39 -1.98 17.11
C ARG A 76 3.77 -0.64 16.73
N ARG A 77 3.69 0.31 17.68
CA ARG A 77 3.10 1.63 17.42
C ARG A 77 4.00 2.49 16.55
N LYS A 78 5.32 2.46 16.80
CA LYS A 78 6.30 3.22 16.00
C LYS A 78 6.40 2.66 14.59
N THR A 79 6.44 1.33 14.45
CA THR A 79 6.50 0.66 13.14
C THR A 79 5.32 1.04 12.26
N ILE A 80 4.10 0.99 12.79
CA ILE A 80 2.89 1.38 12.02
C ILE A 80 2.98 2.84 11.57
N VAL A 81 3.35 3.77 12.46
CA VAL A 81 3.44 5.20 12.11
C VAL A 81 4.53 5.46 11.06
N THR A 82 5.70 4.83 11.18
CA THR A 82 6.79 4.97 10.20
C THR A 82 6.38 4.44 8.83
N ILE A 83 5.75 3.27 8.76
CA ILE A 83 5.28 2.69 7.49
C ILE A 83 4.19 3.57 6.87
N SER A 84 3.19 4.00 7.63
CA SER A 84 2.13 4.87 7.12
C SER A 84 2.65 6.21 6.63
N LEU A 85 3.65 6.80 7.29
CA LEU A 85 4.32 8.03 6.82
C LEU A 85 5.09 7.78 5.52
N MET A 86 5.82 6.67 5.43
CA MET A 86 6.58 6.31 4.24
C MET A 86 5.64 6.07 3.05
N GLN A 87 4.52 5.35 3.24
CA GLN A 87 3.47 5.19 2.24
C GLN A 87 2.87 6.53 1.80
N ALA A 88 2.56 7.43 2.74
CA ALA A 88 2.02 8.75 2.40
C ALA A 88 3.00 9.59 1.58
N ILE A 89 4.29 9.58 1.93
CA ILE A 89 5.34 10.28 1.17
C ILE A 89 5.47 9.70 -0.23
N CYS A 90 5.47 8.38 -0.37
CA CYS A 90 5.52 7.71 -1.67
C CYS A 90 4.27 8.01 -2.53
N GLY A 91 3.09 8.02 -1.92
CA GLY A 91 1.84 8.37 -2.60
C GLY A 91 1.82 9.83 -3.09
N ILE A 92 2.34 10.78 -2.30
CA ILE A 92 2.52 12.17 -2.75
C ILE A 92 3.55 12.24 -3.90
N GLY A 93 4.65 11.49 -3.79
CA GLY A 93 5.65 11.39 -4.85
C GLY A 93 5.09 10.86 -6.17
N PHE A 94 4.11 9.95 -6.10
CA PHE A 94 3.42 9.40 -7.26
C PHE A 94 2.64 10.45 -8.06
N VAL A 95 2.07 11.46 -7.39
CA VAL A 95 1.34 12.56 -8.06
C VAL A 95 2.25 13.35 -9.01
N PHE A 96 3.56 13.37 -8.76
CA PHE A 96 4.54 14.05 -9.62
C PHE A 96 5.14 13.13 -10.70
N ALA A 97 4.66 11.90 -10.84
CA ALA A 97 5.14 10.96 -11.87
C ALA A 97 4.53 11.30 -13.24
N ASN A 98 5.38 11.79 -14.15
CA ASN A 98 5.02 12.07 -15.55
C ASN A 98 5.21 10.85 -16.46
N GLU A 99 4.59 10.88 -17.66
CA GLU A 99 4.64 9.83 -18.71
C GLU A 99 6.05 9.36 -19.08
N SER A 100 7.09 10.18 -18.92
CA SER A 100 8.49 9.79 -19.20
C SER A 100 9.14 8.94 -18.08
N ARG A 101 8.45 8.73 -16.94
CA ARG A 101 9.02 8.11 -15.72
C ARG A 101 8.17 6.95 -15.18
N ILE A 102 7.55 6.19 -16.08
CA ILE A 102 6.75 4.99 -15.78
C ILE A 102 7.53 4.02 -14.85
N TRP A 103 8.85 3.93 -15.00
CA TRP A 103 9.71 3.13 -14.13
C TRP A 103 9.75 3.57 -12.66
N LEU A 104 9.64 4.89 -12.38
CA LEU A 104 9.54 5.38 -11.01
C LEU A 104 8.18 5.06 -10.39
N ALA A 105 7.12 5.02 -11.20
CA ALA A 105 5.81 4.57 -10.76
C ALA A 105 5.86 3.09 -10.32
N PHE A 106 6.52 2.23 -11.09
CA PHE A 106 6.76 0.83 -10.70
C PHE A 106 7.55 0.70 -9.40
N LEU A 107 8.63 1.48 -9.22
CA LEU A 107 9.41 1.47 -7.99
C LEU A 107 8.62 1.99 -6.79
N ALA A 108 7.84 3.05 -6.96
CA ALA A 108 6.97 3.56 -5.91
C ALA A 108 5.92 2.52 -5.50
N GLN A 109 5.32 1.82 -6.48
CA GLN A 109 4.36 0.75 -6.20
C GLN A 109 4.99 -0.37 -5.37
N LEU A 110 6.19 -0.84 -5.74
CA LEU A 110 6.93 -1.88 -4.99
C LEU A 110 7.24 -1.47 -3.55
N VAL A 111 7.38 -0.16 -3.28
CA VAL A 111 7.67 0.39 -1.95
C VAL A 111 6.39 0.59 -1.14
N ILE A 112 5.26 0.85 -1.80
CA ILE A 112 3.95 1.06 -1.16
C ILE A 112 3.34 -0.28 -0.71
N SER A 113 3.50 -1.34 -1.50
CA SER A 113 2.93 -2.69 -1.32
C SER A 113 3.69 -3.63 -0.38
#